data_AF-A0A915C0F9-F1
#
_entry.id   AF-A0A915C0F9-F1
#
_cell.length_a   1.000
_cell.length_b   1.000
_cell.length_c   1.000
_cell.angle_alpha   90.00
_cell.angle_beta   90.00
_cell.angle_gamma   90.00
#
_symmetry.space_group_name_H-M   'P 1'
#
loop_
_entity.id
_entity.type
_entity.pdbx_description
1 polymer ?
#
loop_
_entity_poly.entity_id
_entity_poly.type
_entity_poly.pdbx_seq_one_letter_code
_entity_poly.pdbx_strand_id
1 'polypeptide(L)'
;MSNAPNLQKIILRTQNDPSVDHRALFSHLRSALFQNGIRLEIQRSETIHDREIRFDNGWIYRIGRGLDYFQKQPYLTVGLSNYSLRRCLETIVCITKEM
;
A
#
# COMPACT_ATOMS: atom_id res chain seq x y z
N MET A 1 -16.32 8.00 -6.70
CA MET A 1 -16.22 6.96 -7.75
C MET A 1 -14.89 6.25 -7.59
N SER A 2 -14.84 4.93 -7.81
CA SER A 2 -13.59 4.17 -7.75
C SER A 2 -12.67 4.58 -8.91
N ASN A 3 -11.41 4.89 -8.62
CA ASN A 3 -10.39 5.20 -9.65
C ASN A 3 -9.81 3.93 -10.31
N ALA A 4 -10.24 2.74 -9.89
CA ALA A 4 -9.80 1.46 -10.42
C ALA A 4 -11.01 0.52 -10.58
N PRO A 5 -11.90 0.77 -11.57
CA PRO A 5 -13.16 0.03 -11.71
C PRO A 5 -12.96 -1.44 -12.08
N ASN A 6 -11.82 -1.80 -12.67
CA ASN A 6 -11.52 -3.15 -13.16
C ASN A 6 -10.55 -3.92 -12.25
N LEU A 7 -10.25 -3.41 -11.05
CA LEU A 7 -9.32 -4.08 -10.13
C LEU A 7 -9.96 -5.36 -9.57
N GLN A 8 -9.37 -6.51 -9.90
CA GLN A 8 -9.88 -7.82 -9.45
C GLN A 8 -8.96 -8.50 -8.42
N LYS A 9 -7.67 -8.18 -8.44
CA LYS A 9 -6.66 -8.88 -7.63
C LYS A 9 -5.60 -7.93 -7.09
N ILE A 10 -5.24 -8.10 -5.84
CA ILE A 10 -4.13 -7.43 -5.17
C ILE A 10 -3.20 -8.52 -4.61
N ILE A 11 -1.90 -8.39 -4.87
CA ILE A 11 -0.86 -9.24 -4.28
C ILE A 11 0.00 -8.35 -3.39
N LEU A 12 -0.06 -8.57 -2.08
CA LEU A 12 0.79 -7.90 -1.10
C LEU A 12 1.96 -8.82 -0.74
N ARG A 13 3.17 -8.40 -1.09
CA ARG A 13 4.41 -9.03 -0.62
C ARG A 13 4.99 -8.17 0.50
N THR A 14 5.08 -8.71 1.72
CA THR A 14 5.59 -7.97 2.88
C THR A 14 6.46 -8.84 3.78
N GLN A 15 7.39 -8.21 4.50
CA GLN A 15 8.13 -8.89 5.57
C GLN A 15 7.21 -9.19 6.76
N ASN A 16 7.59 -10.17 7.57
CA ASN A 16 6.93 -10.44 8.83
C ASN A 16 7.56 -9.57 9.92
N ASP A 17 6.78 -8.72 10.57
CA ASP A 17 7.22 -8.00 11.75
C ASP A 17 6.85 -8.83 12.99
N PRO A 18 7.82 -9.34 13.78
CA PRO A 18 7.52 -10.11 14.98
C PRO A 18 6.92 -9.25 16.10
N SER A 19 7.03 -7.92 16.03
CA SER A 19 6.52 -6.99 17.04
C SER A 19 5.04 -6.64 16.85
N VAL A 20 4.45 -6.95 15.68
CA VAL A 20 3.06 -6.60 15.36
C VAL A 20 2.30 -7.81 14.82
N ASP A 21 1.22 -8.20 15.49
CA ASP A 21 0.33 -9.25 14.96
C ASP A 21 -0.60 -8.69 13.89
N HIS A 22 -0.18 -8.81 12.64
CA HIS A 22 -0.97 -8.39 11.48
C HIS A 22 -2.07 -9.39 11.07
N ARG A 23 -2.19 -10.58 11.69
CA ARG A 23 -3.08 -11.65 11.22
C ARG A 23 -4.55 -11.22 11.20
N ALA A 24 -5.02 -10.62 12.29
CA ALA A 24 -6.41 -10.16 12.39
C ALA A 24 -6.70 -9.03 11.39
N LEU A 25 -5.79 -8.05 11.27
CA LEU A 25 -5.93 -6.93 10.34
C LEU A 25 -6.00 -7.40 8.89
N PHE A 26 -5.07 -8.28 8.50
CA PHE A 26 -5.04 -8.85 7.15
C PHE A 26 -6.24 -9.73 6.84
N SER A 27 -6.72 -10.51 7.81
CA SER A 27 -7.96 -11.29 7.65
C SER A 27 -9.16 -10.38 7.41
N HIS A 28 -9.29 -9.32 8.20
CA HIS A 28 -10.36 -8.33 8.05
C HIS A 28 -10.29 -7.63 6.69
N LEU A 29 -9.09 -7.15 6.30
CA LEU A 29 -8.87 -6.49 5.02
C LEU A 29 -9.22 -7.40 3.84
N ARG A 30 -8.81 -8.67 3.90
CA ARG A 30 -9.13 -9.67 2.87
C ARG A 30 -10.65 -9.86 2.73
N SER A 31 -11.37 -9.96 3.84
CA SER A 31 -12.83 -10.11 3.83
C SER A 31 -13.54 -8.87 3.27
N ALA A 32 -13.12 -7.67 3.67
CA ALA A 32 -13.69 -6.41 3.18
C ALA A 32 -13.48 -6.23 1.66
N LEU A 33 -12.29 -6.55 1.15
CA LEU A 33 -11.99 -6.52 -0.28
C LEU A 33 -12.79 -7.58 -1.05
N PHE A 34 -12.90 -8.79 -0.50
CA PHE A 34 -13.63 -9.88 -1.15
C PHE A 34 -15.12 -9.56 -1.32
N GLN A 35 -15.75 -8.90 -0.34
CA GLN A 35 -17.13 -8.43 -0.45
C GLN A 35 -17.35 -7.43 -1.60
N ASN A 36 -16.27 -6.77 -2.06
CA ASN A 36 -16.28 -5.86 -3.20
C ASN A 36 -15.74 -6.51 -4.48
N GLY A 37 -15.63 -7.85 -4.53
CA GLY A 37 -15.16 -8.58 -5.69
C GLY A 37 -13.64 -8.55 -5.91
N ILE A 38 -12.86 -8.10 -4.92
CA ILE A 38 -11.40 -7.96 -5.01
C ILE A 38 -10.72 -9.06 -4.21
N ARG A 39 -9.89 -9.87 -4.86
CA ARG A 39 -9.09 -10.92 -4.21
C ARG A 39 -7.77 -10.36 -3.68
N LEU A 40 -7.54 -10.44 -2.36
CA LEU A 40 -6.26 -10.12 -1.74
C LEU A 40 -5.46 -11.40 -1.44
N GLU A 41 -4.25 -11.49 -1.99
CA GLU A 41 -3.24 -12.50 -1.67
C GLU A 41 -2.09 -11.86 -0.90
N ILE A 42 -1.71 -12.46 0.23
CA ILE A 42 -0.63 -11.96 1.07
C ILE A 42 0.48 -13.00 1.08
N GLN A 43 1.66 -12.58 0.66
CA GLN A 43 2.86 -13.41 0.60
C GLN A 43 3.90 -12.81 1.55
N ARG A 44 4.43 -13.65 2.43
CA ARG A 44 5.51 -13.23 3.33
C ARG A 44 6.86 -13.61 2.74
N SER A 45 7.82 -12.70 2.85
CA SER A 45 9.20 -12.95 2.45
C SER A 45 10.12 -12.18 3.38
N GLU A 46 11.14 -12.82 3.93
CA GLU A 46 12.09 -12.20 4.86
C GLU A 46 13.18 -11.40 4.13
N THR A 47 13.41 -11.68 2.85
CA THR A 47 14.51 -11.13 2.06
C THR A 47 14.13 -9.93 1.18
N ILE A 48 12.86 -9.52 1.18
CA ILE A 48 12.42 -8.37 0.38
C ILE A 48 12.77 -7.05 1.09
N HIS A 49 13.46 -6.16 0.38
CA HIS A 49 13.77 -4.81 0.84
C HIS A 49 13.26 -3.72 -0.10
N ASP A 50 13.00 -4.10 -1.35
CA ASP A 50 12.50 -3.21 -2.37
C ASP A 50 11.03 -2.85 -2.13
N ARG A 51 10.72 -1.59 -2.40
CA ARG A 51 9.39 -1.01 -2.26
C ARG A 51 8.88 -0.64 -3.63
N GLU A 52 8.00 -1.47 -4.17
CA GLU A 52 7.41 -1.27 -5.49
C GLU A 52 5.90 -1.51 -5.51
N ILE A 53 5.24 -0.83 -6.44
CA ILE A 53 3.85 -1.05 -6.82
C ILE A 53 3.86 -1.34 -8.32
N ARG A 54 3.34 -2.49 -8.71
CA ARG A 54 3.23 -2.93 -10.10
C ARG A 54 1.78 -3.00 -10.52
N PHE A 55 1.49 -2.42 -11.67
CA PHE A 55 0.20 -2.50 -12.33
C PHE A 55 0.28 -3.46 -13.52
N ASP A 56 -0.84 -4.12 -13.82
CA ASP A 56 -0.96 -5.08 -14.92
C ASP A 56 -0.85 -4.44 -16.31
N ASN A 57 -1.03 -3.12 -16.40
CA ASN A 57 -0.79 -2.31 -17.58
C ASN A 57 0.69 -1.89 -17.78
N GLY A 58 1.62 -2.51 -17.04
CA GLY A 58 3.07 -2.36 -17.17
C GLY A 58 3.67 -1.22 -16.36
N TRP A 59 2.88 -0.39 -15.68
CA TRP A 59 3.41 0.69 -14.85
C TRP A 59 4.00 0.18 -13.54
N ILE A 60 5.17 0.70 -13.19
CA ILE A 60 5.89 0.38 -11.96
C ILE A 60 6.28 1.67 -11.24
N TYR A 61 5.88 1.76 -9.98
CA TYR A 61 6.21 2.86 -9.07
C TYR A 61 7.13 2.34 -7.97
N ARG A 62 8.31 2.93 -7.85
CA ARG A 62 9.26 2.65 -6.77
C ARG A 62 9.33 3.86 -5.86
N ILE A 63 8.91 3.69 -4.62
CA ILE A 63 8.85 4.77 -3.63
C ILE A 63 9.91 4.50 -2.57
N GLY A 64 10.84 5.44 -2.39
CA GLY A 64 11.99 5.28 -1.50
C GLY A 64 11.62 4.92 -0.06
N ARG A 65 10.44 5.34 0.43
CA ARG A 65 9.88 4.97 1.75
C ARG A 65 8.73 3.96 1.69
N GLY A 66 8.31 3.52 0.51
CA GLY A 66 7.10 2.72 0.33
C GLY A 66 5.85 3.56 0.61
N LEU A 67 4.81 2.95 1.19
CA LEU A 67 3.57 3.65 1.54
C LEU A 67 3.67 4.49 2.84
N ASP A 68 4.79 4.41 3.57
CA ASP A 68 5.02 5.09 4.86
C ASP A 68 5.86 6.38 4.69
N TYR A 69 5.37 7.29 3.86
CA TYR A 69 6.01 8.59 3.61
C TYR A 69 5.27 9.76 4.25
N PHE A 70 4.17 9.54 4.98
CA PHE A 70 3.44 10.64 5.62
C PHE A 70 4.02 10.98 7.00
N GLN A 71 4.09 12.26 7.34
CA GLN A 71 4.43 12.70 8.68
C GLN A 71 3.26 12.43 9.64
N LYS A 72 3.58 12.00 10.87
CA LYS A 72 2.61 11.96 11.97
C LYS A 72 2.04 13.36 12.17
N GLN A 73 0.72 13.45 12.34
CA GLN A 73 0.03 14.71 12.53
C GLN A 73 -0.45 14.82 13.98
N PRO A 74 -0.42 16.03 14.58
CA PRO A 74 -1.09 16.28 15.86
C PRO A 74 -2.60 16.05 15.76
N TYR A 75 -3.25 15.78 16.89
CA TYR A 75 -4.69 15.65 16.96
C TYR A 75 -5.39 16.94 16.48
N LEU A 76 -6.55 16.79 15.82
CA LEU A 76 -7.41 17.89 15.35
C LEU A 76 -6.75 18.86 14.33
N THR A 77 -5.79 18.38 13.54
CA THR A 77 -5.16 19.17 12.47
C THR A 77 -5.73 18.86 11.09
N VAL A 78 -5.64 19.85 10.19
CA VAL A 78 -5.95 19.68 8.77
C VAL A 78 -5.00 18.63 8.18
N GLY A 79 -5.54 17.61 7.51
CA GLY A 79 -4.77 16.48 6.98
C GLY A 79 -4.81 15.20 7.82
N LEU A 80 -5.63 15.16 8.89
CA LEU A 80 -5.86 13.94 9.66
C LEU A 80 -6.57 12.85 8.83
N SER A 81 -7.63 13.22 8.10
CA SER A 81 -8.42 12.30 7.26
C SER A 81 -8.10 12.42 5.77
N ASN A 82 -7.79 13.63 5.29
CA ASN A 82 -7.44 13.87 3.89
C ASN A 82 -5.91 13.93 3.72
N TYR A 83 -5.33 12.85 3.21
CA TYR A 83 -3.88 12.72 3.02
C TYR A 83 -3.30 13.71 2.02
N SER A 84 -4.12 14.33 1.15
CA SER A 84 -3.65 15.39 0.22
C SER A 84 -3.20 16.66 0.94
N LEU A 85 -3.67 16.86 2.18
CA LEU A 85 -3.30 18.00 3.02
C LEU A 85 -2.26 17.62 4.07
N ARG A 86 -1.83 16.35 4.10
CA ARG A 86 -0.92 15.82 5.11
C ARG A 86 0.53 16.06 4.70
N ARG A 87 1.32 16.61 5.62
CA ARG A 87 2.77 16.78 5.38
C ARG A 87 3.45 15.43 5.17
N CYS A 88 4.42 15.40 4.27
CA CYS A 88 5.17 14.21 3.88
C CYS A 88 6.63 14.27 4.37
N LEU A 89 7.21 13.12 4.64
CA LEU A 89 8.65 12.94 4.77
C LEU A 89 9.27 12.98 3.38
N GLU A 90 10.51 13.48 3.31
CA GLU A 90 11.26 13.49 2.06
C GLU A 90 11.44 12.06 1.53
N THR A 91 11.14 11.85 0.25
CA THR A 91 11.29 10.58 -0.45
C THR A 91 11.41 10.80 -1.95
N ILE A 92 12.03 9.84 -2.63
CA ILE A 92 12.09 9.80 -4.09
C ILE A 92 10.97 8.88 -4.60
N VAL A 93 10.34 9.26 -5.71
CA VAL A 93 9.40 8.42 -6.45
C VAL A 93 9.96 8.23 -7.85
N CYS A 94 10.25 6.99 -8.21
CA CYS A 94 10.69 6.61 -9.54
C CYS A 94 9.56 5.89 -10.27
N ILE A 95 9.25 6.33 -11.49
CA ILE A 95 8.18 5.79 -12.31
C ILE A 95 8.82 5.18 -13.56
N THR A 96 8.50 3.91 -13.83
CA THR A 96 8.98 3.16 -14.98
C THR A 96 7.83 2.39 -15.62
N LYS A 97 7.99 1.99 -16.89
CA LYS A 97 7.01 1.17 -17.60
C LYS A 97 7.73 -0.01 -18.27
N GLU A 98 7.30 -1.23 -17.97
CA GLU A 98 7.73 -2.42 -18.70
C GLU A 98 7.09 -2.39 -20.09
N MET A 99 7.91 -2.56 -21.13
CA MET A 99 7.48 -2.58 -22.54
C MET A 99 6.91 -3.94 -22.91
#